data_AF-A0AAE3DDP6-F1
#
_entry.id   AF-A0AAE3DDP6-F1
#
_cell.length_a   1.000
_cell.length_b   1.000
_cell.length_c   1.000
_cell.angle_alpha   90.00
_cell.angle_beta   90.00
_cell.angle_gamma   90.00
#
_symmetry.space_group_name_H-M   'P 1'
#
loop_
_entity.id
_entity.type
_entity.pdbx_description
1 polymer ?
#
loop_
_entity_poly.entity_id
_entity_poly.type
_entity_poly.pdbx_seq_one_letter_code
_entity_poly.pdbx_strand_id
1 'polypeptide(L)'
;MDAVSHYLNSILAPRLRGYGVSEHFLLHTIGIIHTQMTALLRHWDDRVFKNTVLLLGLEEGSFYEPPAKIDIRCFVVVAIRNSPIETIQSDACGEAGLSKSLPSKEVKEITSEAIRYFSKQDFAEMCRQAKLSARQDLYQELANEHPVAWAALKHLAATNSKTVDYPKVSVSEPYFLEGVDKESEIIATSGEMKIGIYDGYTPEIEPPLMAFLKMLSADSDGALIVDSLKSVTRNITKLLSILEFLLTRDLIFASTNYYMENGHVEHRMKPLRAGHSTNDMLRNVSNTSGLGYKHKAALSQYAKQAKSTE
;
A
#
# COMPACT_ATOMS: atom_id res chain seq x y z
N MET A 1 23.16 15.50 12.46
CA MET A 1 21.81 15.25 11.95
C MET A 1 21.92 14.10 10.98
N ASP A 2 21.19 13.01 11.20
CA ASP A 2 21.20 11.85 10.30
C ASP A 2 20.54 12.19 8.94
N ALA A 3 20.75 11.33 7.95
CA ALA A 3 20.29 11.58 6.57
C ALA A 3 18.76 11.64 6.46
N VAL A 4 18.02 10.85 7.27
CA VAL A 4 16.55 10.89 7.29
C VAL A 4 16.07 12.23 7.85
N SER A 5 16.58 12.62 9.02
CA SER A 5 16.27 13.91 9.64
C SER A 5 16.65 15.09 8.74
N HIS A 6 17.77 15.01 8.02
CA HIS A 6 18.15 16.05 7.07
C HIS A 6 17.17 16.15 5.90
N TYR A 7 16.82 15.03 5.26
CA TYR A 7 15.83 15.03 4.18
C TYR A 7 14.50 15.63 4.65
N LEU A 8 14.00 15.18 5.79
CA LEU A 8 12.70 15.62 6.31
C LEU A 8 12.69 17.10 6.66
N ASN A 9 13.70 17.58 7.39
CA ASN A 9 13.69 18.95 7.93
C ASN A 9 14.21 19.99 6.93
N SER A 10 15.16 19.62 6.07
CA SER A 10 15.85 20.56 5.17
C SER A 10 15.37 20.48 3.73
N ILE A 11 14.65 19.42 3.33
CA ILE A 11 14.18 19.25 1.94
C ILE A 11 12.66 19.15 1.90
N LEU A 12 12.08 18.10 2.49
CA LEU A 12 10.64 17.84 2.38
C LEU A 12 9.80 18.90 3.10
N ALA A 13 10.12 19.24 4.35
CA ALA A 13 9.30 20.18 5.11
C ALA A 13 9.28 21.59 4.49
N PRO A 14 10.41 22.20 4.07
CA PRO A 14 10.40 23.47 3.36
C PRO A 14 9.59 23.42 2.06
N ARG A 15 9.67 22.29 1.31
CA ARG A 15 8.89 22.09 0.08
C ARG A 15 7.39 22.10 0.35
N LEU A 16 6.93 21.33 1.33
CA LEU A 16 5.52 21.27 1.71
C LEU A 16 4.99 22.61 2.24
N ARG A 17 5.78 23.34 3.04
CA ARG A 17 5.43 24.72 3.42
C ARG A 17 5.30 25.64 2.22
N GLY A 18 6.19 25.49 1.23
CA GLY A 18 6.13 26.24 -0.02
C GLY A 18 4.82 26.04 -0.79
N TYR A 19 4.16 24.90 -0.62
CA TYR A 19 2.84 24.61 -1.19
C TYR A 19 1.67 25.11 -0.32
N GLY A 20 1.93 25.66 0.88
CA GLY A 20 0.92 26.17 1.78
C GLY A 20 0.30 25.11 2.71
N VAL A 21 0.93 23.94 2.86
CA VAL A 21 0.50 22.91 3.81
C VAL A 21 0.55 23.47 5.23
N SER A 22 -0.52 23.28 6.01
CA SER A 22 -0.61 23.76 7.39
C SER A 22 0.48 23.14 8.28
N GLU A 23 0.99 23.89 9.25
CA GLU A 23 2.04 23.40 10.15
C GLU A 23 1.60 22.15 10.95
N HIS A 24 0.33 22.06 11.33
CA HIS A 24 -0.21 20.89 12.02
C HIS A 24 -0.11 19.62 11.14
N PHE A 25 -0.62 19.71 9.90
CA PHE A 25 -0.58 18.60 8.96
C PHE A 25 0.87 18.24 8.56
N LEU A 26 1.72 19.26 8.42
CA LEU A 26 3.14 19.10 8.13
C LEU A 26 3.84 18.27 9.21
N LEU A 27 3.69 18.64 10.48
CA LEU A 27 4.31 17.91 11.60
C LEU A 27 3.84 16.47 11.67
N HIS A 28 2.53 16.23 11.47
CA HIS A 28 1.97 14.89 11.39
C HIS A 28 2.61 14.08 10.24
N THR A 29 2.64 14.64 9.03
CA THR A 29 3.21 13.99 7.83
C THR A 29 4.68 13.64 8.02
N ILE A 30 5.48 14.58 8.53
CA ILE A 30 6.90 14.37 8.80
C ILE A 30 7.11 13.29 9.86
N GLY A 31 6.30 13.29 10.92
CA GLY A 31 6.37 12.27 11.98
C GLY A 31 6.12 10.86 11.44
N ILE A 32 5.08 10.71 10.62
CA ILE A 32 4.70 9.45 9.97
C ILE A 32 5.79 8.95 9.02
N ILE A 33 6.27 9.78 8.10
CA ILE A 33 7.35 9.42 7.16
C ILE A 33 8.63 9.04 7.93
N HIS A 34 8.97 9.75 9.01
CA HIS A 34 10.13 9.42 9.83
C HIS A 34 10.00 8.03 10.45
N THR A 35 8.84 7.70 11.02
CA THR A 35 8.57 6.37 11.58
C THR A 35 8.68 5.29 10.50
N GLN A 36 8.06 5.50 9.33
CA GLN A 36 8.14 4.56 8.21
C GLN A 36 9.58 4.36 7.71
N MET A 37 10.34 5.44 7.50
CA MET A 37 11.73 5.35 7.07
C MET A 37 12.58 4.61 8.09
N THR A 38 12.45 4.97 9.38
CA THR A 38 13.25 4.36 10.46
C THR A 38 12.95 2.88 10.60
N ALA A 39 11.67 2.49 10.61
CA ALA A 39 11.26 1.09 10.72
C ALA A 39 11.80 0.26 9.54
N LEU A 40 11.70 0.75 8.30
CA LEU A 40 12.26 0.03 7.14
C LEU A 40 13.79 -0.04 7.18
N LEU A 41 14.46 1.07 7.51
CA LEU A 41 15.93 1.12 7.58
C LEU A 41 16.50 0.22 8.68
N ARG A 42 15.78 0.04 9.79
CA ARG A 42 16.21 -0.85 10.89
C ARG A 42 16.44 -2.28 10.43
N HIS A 43 15.70 -2.73 9.42
CA HIS A 43 15.78 -4.07 8.85
C HIS A 43 16.48 -4.10 7.49
N TRP A 44 17.21 -3.04 7.10
CA TRP A 44 17.81 -2.95 5.77
C TRP A 44 18.87 -4.04 5.49
N ASP A 45 19.51 -4.56 6.55
CA ASP A 45 20.46 -5.67 6.46
C ASP A 45 19.79 -7.06 6.57
N ASP A 46 18.51 -7.14 6.93
CA ASP A 46 17.69 -8.35 6.77
C ASP A 46 17.06 -8.34 5.38
N ARG A 47 17.66 -9.10 4.46
CA ARG A 47 17.19 -9.17 3.07
C ARG A 47 15.73 -9.63 2.96
N VAL A 48 15.29 -10.57 3.78
CA VAL A 48 13.95 -11.15 3.67
C VAL A 48 12.92 -10.14 4.16
N PHE A 49 13.14 -9.56 5.33
CA PHE A 49 12.27 -8.53 5.87
C PHE A 49 12.22 -7.30 4.97
N LYS A 50 13.39 -6.78 4.57
CA LYS A 50 13.51 -5.63 3.66
C LYS A 50 12.74 -5.87 2.36
N ASN A 51 12.93 -7.00 1.70
CA ASN A 51 12.26 -7.29 0.43
C ASN A 51 10.74 -7.42 0.61
N THR A 52 10.29 -7.99 1.74
CA THR A 52 8.85 -8.12 2.07
C THR A 52 8.20 -6.74 2.14
N VAL A 53 8.83 -5.78 2.83
CA VAL A 53 8.33 -4.40 2.91
C VAL A 53 8.43 -3.69 1.56
N LEU A 54 9.56 -3.81 0.85
CA LEU A 54 9.75 -3.13 -0.44
C LEU A 54 8.82 -3.62 -1.55
N LEU A 55 8.29 -4.85 -1.44
CA LEU A 55 7.29 -5.39 -2.37
C LEU A 55 6.07 -4.46 -2.48
N LEU A 56 5.67 -3.84 -1.37
CA LEU A 56 4.54 -2.90 -1.31
C LEU A 56 4.73 -1.67 -2.21
N GLY A 57 5.99 -1.31 -2.50
CA GLY A 57 6.35 -0.21 -3.37
C GLY A 57 6.64 -0.61 -4.81
N LEU A 58 6.62 -1.90 -5.16
CA LEU A 58 7.14 -2.39 -6.43
C LEU A 58 6.23 -2.08 -7.63
N GLU A 59 4.91 -2.06 -7.43
CA GLU A 59 3.92 -1.72 -8.47
C GLU A 59 4.02 -0.26 -8.97
N GLU A 60 4.65 0.61 -8.19
CA GLU A 60 4.87 2.02 -8.54
C GLU A 60 6.35 2.35 -8.76
N GLY A 61 7.23 1.93 -7.83
CA GLY A 61 8.65 2.25 -7.84
C GLY A 61 9.37 1.80 -9.11
N SER A 62 8.88 0.72 -9.76
CA SER A 62 9.38 0.26 -11.06
C SER A 62 9.27 1.31 -12.17
N PHE A 63 8.30 2.22 -12.06
CA PHE A 63 7.93 3.20 -13.08
C PHE A 63 8.24 4.65 -12.69
N TYR A 64 8.82 4.87 -11.52
CA TYR A 64 9.18 6.21 -11.07
C TYR A 64 10.55 6.63 -11.61
N GLU A 65 10.65 7.92 -11.88
CA GLU A 65 11.85 8.62 -12.34
C GLU A 65 12.44 9.45 -11.18
N PRO A 66 13.76 9.76 -11.19
CA PRO A 66 14.76 9.32 -12.16
C PRO A 66 15.15 7.82 -12.02
N PRO A 67 15.93 7.25 -12.95
CA PRO A 67 16.44 5.90 -12.81
C PRO A 67 17.36 5.80 -11.59
N ALA A 68 17.08 4.83 -10.73
CA ALA A 68 17.86 4.50 -9.54
C ALA A 68 17.70 3.01 -9.22
N LYS A 69 18.48 2.51 -8.26
CA LYS A 69 18.31 1.13 -7.75
C LYS A 69 16.85 0.92 -7.34
N ILE A 70 16.27 -0.21 -7.73
CA ILE A 70 14.84 -0.49 -7.48
C ILE A 70 14.50 -0.39 -5.99
N ASP A 71 15.36 -0.90 -5.11
CA ASP A 71 15.21 -0.80 -3.66
C ASP A 71 15.03 0.65 -3.18
N ILE A 72 15.72 1.62 -3.80
CA ILE A 72 15.64 3.04 -3.42
C ILE A 72 14.32 3.64 -3.90
N ARG A 73 13.89 3.30 -5.12
CA ARG A 73 12.59 3.76 -5.64
C ARG A 73 11.43 3.18 -4.83
N CYS A 74 11.49 1.91 -4.48
CA CYS A 74 10.52 1.26 -3.60
C CYS A 74 10.57 1.81 -2.18
N PHE A 75 11.75 2.11 -1.63
CA PHE A 75 11.89 2.79 -0.33
C PHE A 75 11.16 4.13 -0.31
N VAL A 76 11.33 4.94 -1.37
CA VAL A 76 10.60 6.22 -1.51
C VAL A 76 9.09 6.00 -1.62
N VAL A 77 8.65 4.99 -2.38
CA VAL A 77 7.20 4.69 -2.46
C VAL A 77 6.65 4.34 -1.09
N VAL A 78 7.25 3.35 -0.43
CA VAL A 78 6.77 2.79 0.83
C VAL A 78 6.83 3.80 1.97
N ALA A 79 7.86 4.65 2.04
CA ALA A 79 8.03 5.57 3.16
C ALA A 79 7.48 6.98 2.92
N ILE A 80 7.39 7.43 1.66
CA ILE A 80 7.02 8.83 1.33
C ILE A 80 5.70 8.87 0.56
N ARG A 81 5.54 8.07 -0.50
CA ARG A 81 4.27 8.11 -1.26
C ARG A 81 3.13 7.46 -0.51
N ASN A 82 3.42 6.41 0.25
CA ASN A 82 2.48 5.77 1.14
C ASN A 82 2.43 6.48 2.49
N SER A 83 2.11 7.78 2.47
CA SER A 83 2.05 8.67 3.63
C SER A 83 0.92 9.71 3.44
N PRO A 84 0.65 10.59 4.43
CA PRO A 84 -0.32 11.67 4.31
C PRO A 84 -0.04 12.68 3.17
N ILE A 85 1.09 12.57 2.46
CA ILE A 85 1.28 13.28 1.19
C ILE A 85 0.14 12.98 0.19
N GLU A 86 -0.50 11.81 0.29
CA GLU A 86 -1.65 11.50 -0.56
C GLU A 86 -2.84 12.43 -0.34
N THR A 87 -3.13 12.81 0.91
CA THR A 87 -4.15 13.80 1.28
C THR A 87 -3.99 15.11 0.52
N ILE A 88 -2.75 15.57 0.39
CA ILE A 88 -2.40 16.83 -0.26
C ILE A 88 -2.80 16.85 -1.75
N GLN A 89 -2.78 15.69 -2.43
CA GLN A 89 -3.12 15.55 -3.86
C GLN A 89 -4.56 15.07 -4.12
N SER A 90 -5.33 14.84 -3.06
CA SER A 90 -6.69 14.29 -3.13
C SER A 90 -7.76 15.38 -2.97
N ASP A 91 -9.03 14.98 -3.09
CA ASP A 91 -10.16 15.85 -2.77
C ASP A 91 -10.19 16.25 -1.28
N ALA A 92 -9.46 15.55 -0.40
CA ALA A 92 -9.31 15.87 1.02
C ALA A 92 -8.19 16.87 1.32
N CYS A 93 -7.64 17.54 0.30
CA CYS A 93 -6.56 18.51 0.48
C CYS A 93 -6.89 19.64 1.51
N GLY A 94 -8.18 19.89 1.77
CA GLY A 94 -8.64 20.78 2.84
C GLY A 94 -8.16 20.37 4.23
N GLU A 95 -8.01 19.07 4.51
CA GLU A 95 -7.45 18.55 5.78
C GLU A 95 -5.97 18.93 5.94
N ALA A 96 -5.25 19.10 4.82
CA ALA A 96 -3.89 19.60 4.81
C ALA A 96 -3.80 21.13 4.93
N GLY A 97 -4.94 21.83 4.97
CA GLY A 97 -5.03 23.30 4.97
C GLY A 97 -4.94 23.92 3.58
N LEU A 98 -5.09 23.13 2.51
CA LEU A 98 -5.05 23.62 1.14
C LEU A 98 -6.44 23.95 0.61
N SER A 99 -6.53 25.00 -0.22
CA SER A 99 -7.76 25.35 -0.92
C SER A 99 -7.97 24.55 -2.21
N LYS A 100 -6.91 23.94 -2.74
CA LYS A 100 -6.89 23.11 -3.95
C LYS A 100 -5.87 22.01 -3.79
N SER A 101 -6.15 20.86 -4.40
CA SER A 101 -5.24 19.72 -4.39
C SER A 101 -3.96 20.03 -5.17
N LEU A 102 -2.87 19.40 -4.72
CA LEU A 102 -1.58 19.55 -5.38
C LEU A 102 -1.61 18.89 -6.76
N PRO A 103 -1.16 19.58 -7.82
CA PRO A 103 -1.08 18.97 -9.14
C PRO A 103 -0.16 17.75 -9.14
N SER A 104 -0.52 16.73 -9.93
CA SER A 104 0.25 15.49 -10.07
C SER A 104 1.72 15.73 -10.49
N LYS A 105 2.02 16.86 -11.16
CA LYS A 105 3.39 17.26 -11.50
C LYS A 105 4.24 17.55 -10.24
N GLU A 106 3.70 18.26 -9.28
CA GLU A 106 4.42 18.69 -8.07
C GLU A 106 4.69 17.50 -7.15
N VAL A 107 3.73 16.58 -7.04
CA VAL A 107 3.95 15.31 -6.34
C VAL A 107 5.06 14.47 -6.99
N LYS A 108 5.10 14.42 -8.33
CA LYS A 108 6.20 13.76 -9.05
C LYS A 108 7.53 14.42 -8.77
N GLU A 109 7.57 15.74 -8.59
CA GLU A 109 8.79 16.46 -8.20
C GLU A 109 9.25 16.08 -6.79
N ILE A 110 8.34 16.02 -5.80
CA ILE A 110 8.65 15.51 -4.44
C ILE A 110 9.25 14.10 -4.51
N THR A 111 8.60 13.23 -5.28
CA THR A 111 9.04 11.83 -5.46
C THR A 111 10.42 11.75 -6.10
N SER A 112 10.62 12.50 -7.18
CA SER A 112 11.88 12.51 -7.95
C SER A 112 13.03 13.08 -7.11
N GLU A 113 12.77 14.13 -6.33
CA GLU A 113 13.73 14.74 -5.42
C GLU A 113 14.13 13.76 -4.30
N ALA A 114 13.17 13.05 -3.71
CA ALA A 114 13.44 12.00 -2.74
C ALA A 114 14.35 10.90 -3.33
N ILE A 115 14.02 10.40 -4.52
CA ILE A 115 14.82 9.38 -5.20
C ILE A 115 16.25 9.89 -5.43
N ARG A 116 16.42 11.12 -5.93
CA ARG A 116 17.76 11.72 -6.13
C ARG A 116 18.54 11.86 -4.84
N TYR A 117 17.88 12.26 -3.76
CA TYR A 117 18.51 12.43 -2.45
C TYR A 117 18.98 11.08 -1.90
N PHE A 118 18.08 10.11 -1.80
CA PHE A 118 18.37 8.79 -1.22
C PHE A 118 19.31 7.96 -2.08
N SER A 119 19.34 8.18 -3.41
CA SER A 119 20.33 7.53 -4.30
C SER A 119 21.79 7.84 -3.98
N LYS A 120 22.05 8.90 -3.21
CA LYS A 120 23.40 9.33 -2.82
C LYS A 120 23.75 8.96 -1.37
N GLN A 121 22.82 8.36 -0.63
CA GLN A 121 23.03 8.04 0.79
C GLN A 121 23.60 6.65 0.99
N ASP A 122 24.32 6.46 2.10
CA ASP A 122 24.78 5.15 2.54
C ASP A 122 23.69 4.48 3.40
N PHE A 123 22.97 3.53 2.81
CA PHE A 123 21.92 2.79 3.50
C PHE A 123 22.47 1.86 4.61
N ALA A 124 23.74 1.43 4.56
CA ALA A 124 24.31 0.64 5.64
C ALA A 124 24.57 1.50 6.89
N GLU A 125 25.03 2.74 6.69
CA GLU A 125 25.11 3.73 7.78
C GLU A 125 23.72 4.10 8.32
N MET A 126 22.76 4.41 7.42
CA MET A 126 21.39 4.73 7.84
C MET A 126 20.73 3.57 8.61
N CYS A 127 21.00 2.33 8.22
CA CYS A 127 20.54 1.14 8.95
C CYS A 127 21.10 1.09 10.38
N ARG A 128 22.42 1.29 10.54
CA ARG A 128 23.06 1.35 11.87
C ARG A 128 22.46 2.44 12.74
N GLN A 129 22.19 3.62 12.18
CA GLN A 129 21.54 4.73 12.89
C GLN A 129 20.09 4.40 13.27
N ALA A 130 19.31 3.79 12.37
CA ALA A 130 17.93 3.41 12.63
C ALA A 130 17.78 2.35 13.74
N LYS A 131 18.76 1.45 13.88
CA LYS A 131 18.82 0.47 14.99
C LYS A 131 19.03 1.11 16.36
N LEU A 132 19.60 2.32 16.42
CA LEU A 132 19.77 3.08 17.67
C LEU A 132 18.56 3.96 18.01
N SER A 133 17.61 4.10 17.09
CA SER A 133 16.42 4.94 17.28
C SER A 133 15.42 4.28 18.22
N ALA A 134 14.91 5.04 19.19
CA ALA A 134 13.83 4.62 20.08
C ALA A 134 12.43 4.68 19.43
N ARG A 135 12.34 5.02 18.13
CA ARG A 135 11.07 5.04 17.40
C ARG A 135 10.47 3.63 17.29
N GLN A 136 9.14 3.59 17.23
CA GLN A 136 8.33 2.40 16.99
C GLN A 136 8.82 1.61 15.76
N ASP A 137 8.77 0.28 15.83
CA ASP A 137 9.05 -0.59 14.69
C ASP A 137 7.77 -0.93 13.92
N LEU A 138 7.25 0.06 13.19
CA LEU A 138 5.95 -0.06 12.53
C LEU A 138 5.79 -1.38 11.75
N TYR A 139 6.77 -1.74 10.90
CA TYR A 139 6.63 -2.93 10.06
C TYR A 139 6.78 -4.23 10.85
N GLN A 140 7.61 -4.26 11.90
CA GLN A 140 7.75 -5.46 12.72
C GLN A 140 6.50 -5.70 13.57
N GLU A 141 5.90 -4.64 14.11
CA GLU A 141 4.63 -4.72 14.84
C GLU A 141 3.52 -5.21 13.92
N LEU A 142 3.39 -4.60 12.73
CA LEU A 142 2.41 -5.04 11.74
C LEU A 142 2.62 -6.49 11.27
N ALA A 143 3.88 -6.92 11.11
CA ALA A 143 4.20 -8.31 10.78
C ALA A 143 3.76 -9.29 11.86
N ASN A 144 3.82 -8.88 13.12
CA ASN A 144 3.38 -9.69 14.27
C ASN A 144 1.85 -9.71 14.40
N GLU A 145 1.19 -8.58 14.13
CA GLU A 145 -0.26 -8.43 14.20
C GLU A 145 -1.00 -9.10 13.03
N HIS A 146 -0.36 -9.21 11.86
CA HIS A 146 -0.95 -9.73 10.63
C HIS A 146 -0.12 -10.88 10.05
N PRO A 147 0.01 -12.02 10.76
CA PRO A 147 0.93 -13.10 10.41
C PRO A 147 0.58 -13.80 9.08
N VAL A 148 -0.70 -13.93 8.71
CA VAL A 148 -1.09 -14.60 7.46
C VAL A 148 -0.77 -13.74 6.25
N ALA A 149 -1.13 -12.45 6.29
CA ALA A 149 -0.80 -11.46 5.27
C ALA A 149 0.72 -11.30 5.14
N TRP A 150 1.43 -11.21 6.26
CA TRP A 150 2.88 -11.10 6.25
C TRP A 150 3.55 -12.32 5.62
N ALA A 151 3.07 -13.54 5.90
CA ALA A 151 3.59 -14.75 5.29
C ALA A 151 3.40 -14.74 3.76
N ALA A 152 2.20 -14.36 3.27
CA ALA A 152 1.93 -14.23 1.83
C ALA A 152 2.88 -13.22 1.16
N LEU A 153 3.03 -12.02 1.74
CA LEU A 153 3.94 -10.99 1.23
C LEU A 153 5.41 -11.45 1.25
N LYS A 154 5.82 -12.14 2.32
CA LYS A 154 7.17 -12.68 2.45
C LYS A 154 7.47 -13.71 1.39
N HIS A 155 6.53 -14.62 1.10
CA HIS A 155 6.69 -15.63 0.05
C HIS A 155 6.70 -15.00 -1.35
N LEU A 156 5.86 -13.99 -1.60
CA LEU A 156 5.90 -13.21 -2.83
C LEU A 156 7.26 -12.53 -3.04
N ALA A 157 7.80 -11.92 -1.99
CA ALA A 157 9.05 -11.17 -2.06
C ALA A 157 10.31 -12.04 -2.15
N ALA A 158 10.23 -13.31 -1.74
CA ALA A 158 11.36 -14.23 -1.66
C ALA A 158 11.69 -14.94 -2.99
N THR A 159 10.83 -14.83 -4.00
CA THR A 159 10.87 -15.68 -5.19
C THR A 159 10.95 -14.90 -6.50
N ASN A 160 11.69 -15.42 -7.46
CA ASN A 160 11.60 -15.01 -8.87
C ASN A 160 10.66 -15.93 -9.66
N SER A 161 10.18 -17.02 -9.05
CA SER A 161 9.23 -17.95 -9.65
C SER A 161 7.86 -17.32 -9.69
N LYS A 162 7.17 -17.50 -10.81
CA LYS A 162 5.83 -16.97 -11.06
C LYS A 162 4.77 -17.39 -10.03
N THR A 163 4.96 -18.56 -9.42
CA THR A 163 4.03 -19.21 -8.48
C THR A 163 4.83 -19.80 -7.34
N VAL A 164 4.31 -19.70 -6.11
CA VAL A 164 4.88 -20.30 -4.90
C VAL A 164 3.77 -20.85 -4.02
N ASP A 165 3.88 -22.14 -3.71
CA ASP A 165 3.13 -22.78 -2.63
C ASP A 165 3.94 -22.73 -1.33
N TYR A 166 3.26 -22.55 -0.21
CA TYR A 166 3.86 -22.57 1.12
C TYR A 166 2.88 -23.18 2.15
N PRO A 167 3.37 -23.68 3.30
CA PRO A 167 2.48 -24.18 4.34
C PRO A 167 1.52 -23.07 4.79
N LYS A 168 0.22 -23.37 4.80
CA LYS A 168 -0.79 -22.45 5.32
C LYS A 168 -0.42 -22.04 6.73
N VAL A 169 -0.52 -20.74 7.02
CA VAL A 169 -0.41 -20.24 8.38
C VAL A 169 -1.69 -20.61 9.12
N SER A 170 -1.57 -21.41 10.16
CA SER A 170 -2.72 -21.81 10.98
C SER A 170 -3.16 -20.66 11.88
N VAL A 171 -4.46 -20.37 11.87
CA VAL A 171 -5.10 -19.41 12.77
C VAL A 171 -6.23 -20.11 13.50
N SER A 172 -6.43 -19.77 14.78
CA SER A 172 -7.50 -20.36 15.59
C SER A 172 -8.87 -19.79 15.24
N GLU A 173 -8.92 -18.51 14.89
CA GLU A 173 -10.12 -17.77 14.52
C GLU A 173 -9.79 -16.82 13.37
N PRO A 174 -10.74 -16.54 12.45
CA PRO A 174 -10.57 -15.52 11.43
C PRO A 174 -10.28 -14.14 12.03
N TYR A 175 -9.50 -13.32 11.33
CA TYR A 175 -9.12 -11.99 11.80
C TYR A 175 -10.33 -11.06 11.88
N PHE A 176 -10.54 -10.43 13.03
CA PHE A 176 -11.65 -9.50 13.23
C PHE A 176 -11.35 -8.14 12.59
N LEU A 177 -12.17 -7.72 11.62
CA LEU A 177 -12.06 -6.41 10.98
C LEU A 177 -13.20 -5.50 11.46
N GLU A 178 -12.83 -4.46 12.20
CA GLU A 178 -13.79 -3.53 12.77
C GLU A 178 -14.65 -2.86 11.68
N GLY A 179 -15.95 -2.77 11.94
CA GLY A 179 -16.94 -2.24 11.01
C GLY A 179 -17.46 -3.27 10.00
N VAL A 180 -16.69 -4.32 9.66
CA VAL A 180 -17.16 -5.46 8.85
C VAL A 180 -17.86 -6.50 9.73
N ASP A 181 -17.17 -6.99 10.76
CA ASP A 181 -17.65 -8.08 11.62
C ASP A 181 -18.55 -7.60 12.79
N LYS A 182 -18.56 -6.30 13.12
CA LYS A 182 -19.53 -5.71 14.05
C LYS A 182 -20.82 -5.41 13.31
N GLU A 183 -21.94 -5.98 13.77
CA GLU A 183 -23.29 -5.51 13.47
C GLU A 183 -23.51 -4.15 14.15
N SER A 184 -22.89 -3.09 13.64
CA SER A 184 -23.47 -1.77 13.81
C SER A 184 -24.64 -1.69 12.83
N GLU A 185 -25.86 -1.52 13.37
CA GLU A 185 -26.96 -0.94 12.61
C GLU A 185 -26.40 0.34 11.98
N ILE A 186 -26.08 0.28 10.69
CA ILE A 186 -25.88 1.49 9.93
C ILE A 186 -27.30 2.08 9.92
N ILE A 187 -27.56 3.01 10.84
CA ILE A 187 -28.66 3.96 10.69
C ILE A 187 -28.25 4.81 9.49
N ALA A 188 -28.40 4.22 8.30
CA ALA A 188 -28.41 4.95 7.07
C ALA A 188 -29.68 5.78 7.17
N THR A 189 -29.55 7.03 7.58
CA THR A 189 -30.55 8.03 7.27
C THR A 189 -30.73 7.98 5.76
N SER A 190 -31.85 7.38 5.34
CA SER A 190 -32.16 7.16 3.94
C SER A 190 -32.06 8.49 3.20
N GLY A 191 -31.08 8.63 2.31
CA GLY A 191 -30.90 9.81 1.47
C GLY A 191 -29.56 10.53 1.57
N GLU A 192 -28.73 10.30 2.60
CA GLU A 192 -27.38 10.89 2.65
C GLU A 192 -26.31 9.87 2.30
N MET A 193 -25.89 9.88 1.03
CA MET A 193 -24.61 9.29 0.63
C MET A 193 -23.50 10.13 1.27
N LYS A 194 -22.98 9.72 2.44
CA LYS A 194 -21.74 10.30 2.96
C LYS A 194 -20.62 9.90 2.01
N ILE A 195 -20.32 10.77 1.06
CA ILE A 195 -19.12 10.71 0.24
C ILE A 195 -17.98 11.02 1.22
N GLY A 196 -17.39 9.98 1.82
CA GLY A 196 -16.14 10.12 2.55
C GLY A 196 -15.10 10.71 1.61
N ILE A 197 -14.31 11.66 2.09
CA ILE A 197 -13.30 12.27 1.23
C ILE A 197 -12.13 11.28 1.15
N TYR A 198 -12.00 10.59 0.00
CA TYR A 198 -11.15 9.42 -0.10
C TYR A 198 -9.74 9.80 -0.55
N ASP A 199 -8.94 10.22 0.42
CA ASP A 199 -7.55 10.56 0.19
C ASP A 199 -6.60 9.36 0.07
N GLY A 200 -7.13 8.14 0.13
CA GLY A 200 -6.36 6.91 -0.01
C GLY A 200 -5.39 6.62 1.14
N TYR A 201 -5.24 7.48 2.15
CA TYR A 201 -4.33 7.28 3.29
C TYR A 201 -5.02 7.24 4.65
N THR A 202 -6.22 7.80 4.77
CA THR A 202 -7.04 7.69 5.99
C THR A 202 -7.17 6.23 6.46
N PRO A 203 -7.06 5.99 7.78
CA PRO A 203 -7.12 4.63 8.34
C PRO A 203 -8.52 4.01 8.25
N GLU A 204 -9.58 4.81 8.13
CA GLU A 204 -10.95 4.35 8.00
C GLU A 204 -11.18 3.63 6.67
N ILE A 205 -11.92 2.52 6.69
CA ILE A 205 -12.36 1.84 5.47
C ILE A 205 -13.55 2.58 4.88
N GLU A 206 -13.45 2.91 3.61
CA GLU A 206 -14.45 3.64 2.86
C GLU A 206 -15.77 2.85 2.78
N PRO A 207 -16.95 3.48 2.89
CA PRO A 207 -18.24 2.79 2.82
C PRO A 207 -18.40 1.81 1.65
N PRO A 208 -17.98 2.11 0.40
CA PRO A 208 -18.07 1.14 -0.69
C PRO A 208 -17.19 -0.09 -0.49
N LEU A 209 -15.95 0.09 -0.01
CA LEU A 209 -15.04 -1.01 0.28
C LEU A 209 -15.53 -1.82 1.48
N MET A 210 -16.04 -1.16 2.52
CA MET A 210 -16.64 -1.78 3.70
C MET A 210 -17.83 -2.68 3.33
N ALA A 211 -18.75 -2.18 2.50
CA ALA A 211 -19.90 -2.95 2.04
C ALA A 211 -19.46 -4.18 1.22
N PHE A 212 -18.44 -4.03 0.37
CA PHE A 212 -17.88 -5.14 -0.39
C PHE A 212 -17.21 -6.20 0.52
N LEU A 213 -16.45 -5.78 1.53
CA LEU A 213 -15.83 -6.70 2.50
C LEU A 213 -16.88 -7.44 3.35
N LYS A 214 -18.00 -6.79 3.69
CA LYS A 214 -19.17 -7.44 4.33
C LYS A 214 -19.85 -8.46 3.45
N MET A 215 -19.91 -8.22 2.15
CA MET A 215 -20.43 -9.21 1.20
C MET A 215 -19.49 -10.43 1.12
N LEU A 216 -18.17 -10.18 1.09
CA LEU A 216 -17.17 -11.25 1.06
C LEU A 216 -17.15 -12.10 2.34
N SER A 217 -17.46 -11.53 3.52
CA SER A 217 -17.53 -12.34 4.75
C SER A 217 -18.66 -13.38 4.71
N ALA A 218 -19.66 -13.21 3.86
CA ALA A 218 -20.76 -14.15 3.67
C ALA A 218 -20.55 -15.14 2.51
N ASP A 219 -19.51 -14.95 1.68
CA ASP A 219 -19.22 -15.77 0.49
C ASP A 219 -17.86 -16.47 0.65
N SER A 220 -17.88 -17.80 0.79
CA SER A 220 -16.67 -18.60 1.01
C SER A 220 -15.71 -18.65 -0.18
N ASP A 221 -16.14 -18.28 -1.39
CA ASP A 221 -15.32 -18.33 -2.62
C ASP A 221 -15.01 -16.92 -3.18
N GLY A 222 -15.20 -15.89 -2.35
CA GLY A 222 -15.06 -14.50 -2.74
C GLY A 222 -13.61 -14.04 -2.98
N ALA A 223 -13.45 -13.01 -3.81
CA ALA A 223 -12.16 -12.39 -4.10
C ALA A 223 -12.23 -10.86 -4.09
N LEU A 224 -11.25 -10.21 -3.44
CA LEU A 224 -10.98 -8.78 -3.62
C LEU A 224 -10.03 -8.60 -4.80
N ILE A 225 -10.55 -8.08 -5.91
CA ILE A 225 -9.79 -7.85 -7.14
C ILE A 225 -9.66 -6.35 -7.37
N VAL A 226 -8.41 -5.88 -7.47
CA VAL A 226 -8.06 -4.47 -7.65
C VAL A 226 -6.99 -4.28 -8.73
N ASP A 227 -6.77 -3.05 -9.17
CA ASP A 227 -5.69 -2.77 -10.11
C ASP A 227 -4.30 -2.86 -9.45
N SER A 228 -4.15 -2.28 -8.27
CA SER A 228 -2.89 -2.23 -7.51
C SER A 228 -3.15 -2.09 -6.01
N LEU A 229 -2.13 -2.27 -5.17
CA LEU A 229 -2.21 -2.09 -3.72
C LEU A 229 -2.70 -0.68 -3.35
N LYS A 230 -2.21 0.36 -4.03
CA LYS A 230 -2.68 1.75 -3.81
C LYS A 230 -4.16 1.97 -4.15
N SER A 231 -4.75 1.09 -4.96
CA SER A 231 -6.19 1.12 -5.27
C SER A 231 -7.03 0.61 -4.10
N VAL A 232 -6.43 -0.15 -3.17
CA VAL A 232 -7.03 -0.46 -1.87
C VAL A 232 -6.78 0.72 -0.94
N THR A 233 -5.51 1.02 -0.69
CA THR A 233 -5.07 2.10 0.19
C THR A 233 -3.56 2.28 0.10
N ARG A 234 -3.09 3.47 0.44
CA ARG A 234 -1.69 3.80 0.71
C ARG A 234 -1.32 3.67 2.19
N ASN A 235 -2.28 3.42 3.07
CA ASN A 235 -2.06 3.18 4.48
C ASN A 235 -1.71 1.72 4.73
N ILE A 236 -0.49 1.45 5.19
CA ILE A 236 -0.01 0.07 5.34
C ILE A 236 -0.77 -0.72 6.43
N THR A 237 -1.18 -0.07 7.52
CA THR A 237 -1.94 -0.72 8.58
C THR A 237 -3.28 -1.19 8.02
N LYS A 238 -4.02 -0.30 7.35
CA LYS A 238 -5.29 -0.66 6.71
C LYS A 238 -5.13 -1.74 5.64
N LEU A 239 -4.08 -1.66 4.81
CA LEU A 239 -3.80 -2.68 3.80
C LEU A 239 -3.59 -4.06 4.43
N LEU A 240 -2.75 -4.16 5.48
CA LEU A 240 -2.48 -5.43 6.14
C LEU A 240 -3.70 -5.96 6.88
N SER A 241 -4.50 -5.11 7.53
CA SER A 241 -5.75 -5.54 8.16
C SER A 241 -6.74 -6.12 7.14
N ILE A 242 -6.86 -5.54 5.95
CA ILE A 242 -7.69 -6.07 4.87
C ILE A 242 -7.14 -7.41 4.35
N LEU A 243 -5.83 -7.49 4.10
CA LEU A 243 -5.20 -8.74 3.65
C LEU A 243 -5.34 -9.85 4.69
N GLU A 244 -5.12 -9.56 5.97
CA GLU A 244 -5.27 -10.53 7.05
C GLU A 244 -6.72 -11.00 7.17
N PHE A 245 -7.68 -10.08 7.10
CA PHE A 245 -9.11 -10.38 7.09
C PHE A 245 -9.49 -11.37 5.98
N LEU A 246 -9.02 -11.13 4.75
CA LEU A 246 -9.30 -11.99 3.60
C LEU A 246 -8.63 -13.37 3.77
N LEU A 247 -7.31 -13.38 4.00
CA LEU A 247 -6.52 -14.60 3.94
C LEU A 247 -6.79 -15.55 5.13
N THR A 248 -7.18 -15.02 6.29
CA THR A 248 -7.63 -15.85 7.44
C THR A 248 -8.99 -16.51 7.22
N ARG A 249 -9.77 -16.05 6.22
CA ARG A 249 -11.05 -16.63 5.79
C ARG A 249 -10.93 -17.48 4.53
N ASP A 250 -9.71 -17.82 4.13
CA ASP A 250 -9.41 -18.51 2.87
C ASP A 250 -9.94 -17.75 1.61
N LEU A 251 -10.19 -16.45 1.73
CA LEU A 251 -10.58 -15.59 0.61
C LEU A 251 -9.36 -15.16 -0.20
N ILE A 252 -9.62 -14.73 -1.43
CA ILE A 252 -8.58 -14.36 -2.39
C ILE A 252 -8.36 -12.84 -2.40
N PHE A 253 -7.10 -12.44 -2.42
CA PHE A 253 -6.70 -11.10 -2.86
C PHE A 253 -5.98 -11.18 -4.20
N ALA A 254 -6.35 -10.32 -5.15
CA ALA A 254 -5.59 -10.16 -6.38
C ALA A 254 -5.48 -8.70 -6.81
N SER A 255 -4.25 -8.24 -7.09
CA SER A 255 -4.00 -7.05 -7.89
C SER A 255 -3.74 -7.45 -9.35
N THR A 256 -3.45 -6.49 -10.22
CA THR A 256 -2.97 -6.84 -11.58
C THR A 256 -1.58 -7.48 -11.58
N ASN A 257 -0.81 -7.34 -10.49
CA ASN A 257 0.55 -7.86 -10.37
C ASN A 257 0.69 -9.01 -9.37
N TYR A 258 -0.21 -9.15 -8.40
CA TYR A 258 -0.12 -10.15 -7.34
C TYR A 258 -1.41 -10.95 -7.20
N TYR A 259 -1.26 -12.20 -6.80
CA TYR A 259 -2.34 -13.07 -6.33
C TYR A 259 -1.92 -13.67 -4.98
N MET A 260 -2.83 -13.67 -4.02
CA MET A 260 -2.60 -14.16 -2.67
C MET A 260 -3.80 -14.93 -2.16
N GLU A 261 -3.53 -16.13 -1.65
CA GLU A 261 -4.38 -16.91 -0.74
C GLU A 261 -3.47 -17.47 0.37
N ASN A 262 -4.04 -17.91 1.50
CA ASN A 262 -3.23 -18.53 2.56
C ASN A 262 -2.65 -19.86 2.04
N GLY A 263 -1.33 -19.94 1.96
CA GLY A 263 -0.58 -21.09 1.44
C GLY A 263 -0.22 -21.04 -0.05
N HIS A 264 -0.62 -20.02 -0.80
CA HIS A 264 -0.22 -19.88 -2.20
C HIS A 264 -0.18 -18.43 -2.67
N VAL A 265 0.82 -18.09 -3.46
CA VAL A 265 0.97 -16.77 -4.05
C VAL A 265 1.48 -16.84 -5.49
N GLU A 266 1.07 -15.87 -6.31
CA GLU A 266 1.61 -15.70 -7.66
C GLU A 266 1.98 -14.23 -7.91
N HIS A 267 3.04 -14.01 -8.69
CA HIS A 267 3.42 -12.67 -9.14
C HIS A 267 3.55 -12.61 -10.66
N ARG A 268 3.24 -11.43 -11.21
CA ARG A 268 3.42 -11.15 -12.64
C ARG A 268 4.90 -10.96 -12.95
N MET A 269 5.43 -11.77 -13.86
CA MET A 269 6.84 -11.73 -14.29
C MET A 269 7.34 -10.36 -14.78
N LYS A 270 6.44 -9.54 -15.36
CA LYS A 270 6.71 -8.16 -15.74
C LYS A 270 5.61 -7.27 -15.17
N PRO A 271 5.87 -6.51 -14.10
CA PRO A 271 4.85 -5.69 -13.48
C PRO A 271 4.18 -4.75 -14.49
N LEU A 272 2.88 -4.56 -14.33
CA LEU A 272 2.12 -3.50 -14.97
C LEU A 272 2.11 -2.28 -14.07
N ARG A 273 2.17 -1.11 -14.70
CA ARG A 273 2.01 0.16 -14.00
C ARG A 273 0.56 0.28 -13.55
N ALA A 274 0.38 0.62 -12.30
CA ALA A 274 -0.94 0.94 -11.76
C ALA A 274 -1.65 2.01 -12.61
N GLY A 275 -2.93 1.79 -12.88
CA GLY A 275 -3.80 2.66 -13.66
C GLY A 275 -3.99 4.03 -13.01
N HIS A 276 -4.26 5.03 -13.85
CA HIS A 276 -4.60 6.40 -13.44
C HIS A 276 -6.02 6.79 -13.87
N SER A 277 -6.73 5.88 -14.53
CA SER A 277 -8.11 6.02 -14.99
C SER A 277 -8.81 4.66 -14.96
N THR A 278 -10.15 4.64 -14.91
CA THR A 278 -10.95 3.42 -15.00
C THR A 278 -10.59 2.59 -16.24
N ASN A 279 -10.39 3.26 -17.38
CA ASN A 279 -9.99 2.61 -18.63
C ASN A 279 -8.61 1.93 -18.53
N ASP A 280 -7.64 2.56 -17.86
CA ASP A 280 -6.34 1.94 -17.62
C ASP A 280 -6.48 0.70 -16.74
N MET A 281 -7.28 0.80 -15.66
CA MET A 281 -7.52 -0.30 -14.73
C MET A 281 -8.19 -1.49 -15.42
N LEU A 282 -9.25 -1.26 -16.20
CA LEU A 282 -9.93 -2.31 -16.98
C LEU A 282 -9.00 -2.98 -18.00
N ARG A 283 -8.14 -2.20 -18.66
CA ARG A 283 -7.12 -2.71 -19.58
C ARG A 283 -6.09 -3.58 -18.84
N ASN A 284 -5.63 -3.13 -17.68
CA ASN A 284 -4.66 -3.88 -16.86
C ASN A 284 -5.23 -5.20 -16.38
N VAL A 285 -6.46 -5.20 -15.85
CA VAL A 285 -7.16 -6.40 -15.39
C VAL A 285 -7.37 -7.40 -16.53
N SER A 286 -7.67 -6.92 -17.74
CA SER A 286 -7.82 -7.76 -18.94
C SER A 286 -6.49 -8.35 -19.46
N ASN A 287 -5.34 -7.82 -19.01
CA ASN A 287 -4.03 -8.26 -19.48
C ASN A 287 -3.56 -9.49 -18.70
N THR A 288 -3.63 -10.67 -19.32
CA THR A 288 -3.21 -11.94 -18.69
C THR A 288 -1.75 -12.32 -18.94
N SER A 289 -0.97 -11.47 -19.60
CA SER A 289 0.42 -11.76 -19.95
C SER A 289 1.33 -11.85 -18.71
N GLY A 290 2.05 -12.97 -18.59
CA GLY A 290 2.97 -13.19 -17.46
C GLY A 290 2.30 -13.56 -16.14
N LEU A 291 0.97 -13.79 -16.10
CA LEU A 291 0.22 -14.20 -14.90
C LEU A 291 0.22 -15.69 -14.66
N GLY A 292 0.30 -16.11 -13.39
CA GLY A 292 0.16 -17.51 -12.99
C GLY A 292 -1.25 -18.04 -13.25
N TYR A 293 -1.48 -19.33 -12.97
CA TYR A 293 -2.72 -19.96 -13.41
C TYR A 293 -3.92 -19.52 -12.58
N LYS A 294 -3.78 -19.44 -11.25
CA LYS A 294 -4.84 -18.96 -10.36
C LYS A 294 -5.10 -17.47 -10.54
N HIS A 295 -4.03 -16.69 -10.66
CA HIS A 295 -4.09 -15.27 -10.91
C HIS A 295 -4.81 -14.95 -12.21
N LYS A 296 -4.47 -15.66 -13.29
CA LYS A 296 -5.16 -15.52 -14.58
C LYS A 296 -6.64 -15.88 -14.48
N ALA A 297 -6.99 -16.94 -13.75
CA ALA A 297 -8.37 -17.34 -13.57
C ALA A 297 -9.18 -16.25 -12.84
N ALA A 298 -8.66 -15.75 -11.72
CA ALA A 298 -9.29 -14.69 -10.92
C ALA A 298 -9.55 -13.42 -11.74
N LEU A 299 -8.52 -12.89 -12.43
CA LEU A 299 -8.69 -11.67 -13.23
C LEU A 299 -9.61 -11.88 -14.44
N SER A 300 -9.61 -13.07 -15.06
CA SER A 300 -10.47 -13.36 -16.21
C SER A 300 -11.95 -13.47 -15.82
N GLN A 301 -12.25 -14.00 -14.63
CA GLN A 301 -13.61 -14.05 -14.11
C GLN A 301 -14.15 -12.64 -13.85
N TYR A 302 -13.36 -11.80 -13.18
CA TYR A 302 -13.72 -10.42 -12.92
C TYR A 302 -13.94 -9.62 -14.21
N ALA A 303 -13.03 -9.74 -15.18
CA ALA A 303 -13.15 -9.05 -16.47
C ALA A 303 -14.43 -9.43 -17.24
N LYS A 304 -14.96 -10.65 -17.05
CA LYS A 304 -16.24 -11.07 -17.63
C LYS A 304 -17.42 -10.41 -16.92
N GLN A 305 -17.40 -10.39 -15.58
CA GLN A 305 -18.46 -9.78 -14.76
C GLN A 305 -18.57 -8.27 -14.99
N ALA A 306 -17.43 -7.57 -15.06
CA ALA A 306 -17.39 -6.13 -15.33
C ALA A 306 -17.98 -5.75 -16.70
N LYS A 307 -17.80 -6.60 -17.72
CA LYS A 307 -18.38 -6.39 -19.06
C LYS A 307 -19.87 -6.71 -19.16
N SER A 308 -20.41 -7.49 -18.22
CA SER A 308 -21.85 -7.79 -18.18
C SER A 308 -22.69 -6.75 -17.43
N THR A 309 -22.03 -5.75 -16.82
CA THR A 309 -22.66 -4.65 -16.08
C THR A 309 -22.64 -3.31 -16.84
N GLU A 310 -22.03 -3.28 -18.04
CA GLU A 310 -22.15 -2.21 -19.04
C GLU A 310 -23.27 -2.53 -20.04
#